data_AF-A0A9E3VH97-F1
#
_entry.id   AF-A0A9E3VH97-F1
#
_cell.length_a   1.000
_cell.length_b   1.000
_cell.length_c   1.000
_cell.angle_alpha   90.00
_cell.angle_beta   90.00
_cell.angle_gamma   90.00
#
_symmetry.space_group_name_H-M   'P 1'
#
loop_
_entity.id
_entity.type
_entity.pdbx_description
1 polymer ?
#
loop_
_entity_poly.entity_id
_entity_poly.type
_entity_poly.pdbx_seq_one_letter_code
_entity_poly.pdbx_strand_id
1 'polypeptide(L)'
;MIGATKNLELDLFPDEVKVEQGNSTTFADNMSLPIHKWYRYTAGFSASWVNQLIRQEKLNGRTRIIDPFAGSGTVLIESEFEGVESFGVEAHPYVFKIAKAKLDWNFPAEKFKTETLALLRKAKHKNISRTEFPKLIASCYPLETIQKLEALKETWFETEQEETIKNFNWFIITSILRTTSPVGTAQWQYIQPNKTKARVIDAFVAFENKVNEMYQDMRRIQNRFSNVVDSRILNEDARNIQSIPDGWGDLVITSPPYANNYDYADATRLEMTFWGDINGWADLQDNVRKHLVRACTQHVSKLADEVESIIESPLLKPIHKDLRTVYETLKVERLKHGGKKNYHFMIAAYFNDLAKVFHSLRRVTSDNALMCFVVGDSAPYGIYVPVDKWLGELAVSAGFSSYSFEKLRDRNTKWKNRKHTVPLHEGRLWINS
;
A
#
# COMPACT_ATOMS: atom_id res chain seq x y z
N MET A 1 16.61 54.39 21.58
CA MET A 1 15.35 53.60 21.59
C MET A 1 14.85 53.47 20.16
N ILE A 2 15.21 52.39 19.48
CA ILE A 2 14.57 52.00 18.21
C ILE A 2 14.42 50.48 18.33
N GLY A 3 13.18 50.06 18.59
CA GLY A 3 12.81 48.65 18.69
C GLY A 3 12.71 48.05 17.30
N ALA A 4 13.46 46.98 17.05
CA ALA A 4 13.29 46.13 15.89
C ALA A 4 12.09 45.22 16.12
N THR A 5 11.08 45.35 15.28
CA THR A 5 9.96 44.43 15.16
C THR A 5 10.47 43.08 14.67
N LYS A 6 10.47 42.09 15.56
CA LYS A 6 10.78 40.70 15.26
C LYS A 6 9.52 40.09 14.62
N ASN A 7 9.57 39.83 13.31
CA ASN A 7 8.57 39.01 12.63
C ASN A 7 8.58 37.61 13.27
N LEU A 8 7.48 37.24 13.93
CA LEU A 8 7.18 35.85 14.26
C LEU A 8 6.66 35.17 12.98
N GLU A 9 7.56 34.56 12.21
CA GLU A 9 7.15 33.43 11.38
C GLU A 9 6.92 32.24 12.31
N LEU A 10 5.64 31.90 12.49
CA LEU A 10 5.24 30.66 13.15
C LEU A 10 5.60 29.50 12.23
N ASP A 11 6.73 28.87 12.53
CA ASP A 11 7.13 27.58 11.95
C ASP A 11 6.06 26.55 12.32
N LEU A 12 5.18 26.22 11.36
CA LEU A 12 3.97 25.44 11.62
C LEU A 12 4.22 23.92 11.70
N PHE A 13 5.48 23.47 11.70
CA PHE A 13 5.85 22.07 11.98
C PHE A 13 7.27 22.02 12.59
N PRO A 14 7.47 21.40 13.77
CA PRO A 14 8.82 21.18 14.29
C PRO A 14 9.58 20.24 13.34
N ASP A 15 10.88 20.50 13.17
CA ASP A 15 11.80 19.73 12.32
C ASP A 15 11.91 18.23 12.67
N GLU A 16 11.26 17.78 13.75
CA GLU A 16 11.12 16.38 14.13
C GLU A 16 9.71 16.12 14.66
N VAL A 17 8.89 15.39 13.89
CA VAL A 17 7.75 14.69 14.48
C VAL A 17 8.34 13.57 15.34
N LYS A 18 8.28 13.70 16.66
CA LYS A 18 8.63 12.61 17.57
C LYS A 18 7.72 11.42 17.26
N VAL A 19 8.30 10.39 16.66
CA VAL A 19 7.63 9.11 16.43
C VAL A 19 7.44 8.45 17.79
N GLU A 20 6.21 8.43 18.31
CA GLU A 20 5.90 7.53 19.42
C GLU A 20 6.09 6.08 18.93
N GLN A 21 6.82 5.25 19.70
CA GLN A 21 7.18 3.87 19.31
C GLN A 21 6.00 3.00 18.84
N GLY A 22 4.77 3.32 19.26
CA GLY A 22 3.55 2.61 18.85
C GLY A 22 2.96 3.01 17.48
N ASN A 23 3.34 4.16 16.92
CA ASN A 23 2.77 4.69 15.67
C ASN A 23 3.63 4.39 14.42
N SER A 24 4.87 3.95 14.60
CA SER A 24 5.80 3.69 13.49
C SER A 24 5.31 2.64 12.48
N THR A 25 4.35 1.79 12.86
CA THR A 25 3.82 0.71 12.03
C THR A 25 2.53 1.07 11.29
N THR A 26 2.04 2.31 11.37
CA THR A 26 0.74 2.69 10.77
C THR A 26 0.82 3.93 9.89
N PHE A 27 -0.05 4.00 8.88
CA PHE A 27 -0.16 5.12 7.94
C PHE A 27 -0.82 6.38 8.52
N ALA A 28 -1.35 6.35 9.75
CA ALA A 28 -2.23 7.42 10.24
C ALA A 28 -1.57 8.81 10.18
N ASP A 29 -0.32 8.91 10.64
CA ASP A 29 0.42 10.17 10.70
C ASP A 29 0.80 10.68 9.29
N ASN A 30 0.90 9.77 8.31
CA ASN A 30 1.21 10.12 6.92
C ASN A 30 0.13 11.03 6.29
N MET A 31 -1.10 11.05 6.82
CA MET A 31 -2.16 11.95 6.36
C MET A 31 -1.90 13.43 6.67
N SER A 32 -0.87 13.74 7.47
CA SER A 32 -0.40 15.09 7.75
C SER A 32 0.82 15.50 6.92
N LEU A 33 1.49 14.54 6.27
CA LEU A 33 2.75 14.77 5.57
C LEU A 33 2.50 15.10 4.09
N PRO A 34 3.18 16.13 3.53
CA PRO A 34 3.09 16.44 2.11
C PRO A 34 3.43 15.23 1.24
N ILE A 35 2.80 15.15 0.05
CA ILE A 35 2.89 14.02 -0.90
C ILE A 35 2.26 12.73 -0.37
N HIS A 36 2.58 12.30 0.86
CA HIS A 36 1.99 11.10 1.46
C HIS A 36 0.48 11.22 1.64
N LYS A 37 -0.02 12.37 2.10
CA LYS A 37 -1.46 12.63 2.27
C LYS A 37 -2.26 12.66 0.96
N TRP A 38 -1.59 12.67 -0.20
CA TRP A 38 -2.27 12.71 -1.49
C TRP A 38 -3.18 11.49 -1.71
N TYR A 39 -2.84 10.34 -1.11
CA TYR A 39 -3.71 9.17 -1.15
C TYR A 39 -3.66 8.42 0.17
N ARG A 40 -4.84 8.15 0.75
CA ARG A 40 -4.94 7.34 1.96
C ARG A 40 -4.70 5.88 1.62
N TYR A 41 -3.59 5.31 2.08
CA TYR A 41 -3.29 3.89 1.95
C TYR A 41 -3.15 3.21 3.31
N THR A 42 -4.25 2.64 3.81
CA THR A 42 -4.36 2.16 5.21
C THR A 42 -3.35 1.07 5.57
N ALA A 43 -2.83 0.35 4.58
CA ALA A 43 -1.84 -0.71 4.78
C ALA A 43 -0.39 -0.22 4.86
N GLY A 44 -0.13 1.08 4.64
CA GLY A 44 1.23 1.63 4.75
C GLY A 44 1.70 1.79 6.20
N PHE A 45 3.01 1.94 6.37
CA PHE A 45 3.69 2.24 7.63
C PHE A 45 4.16 3.70 7.69
N SER A 46 4.69 4.12 8.83
CA SER A 46 5.03 5.52 9.11
C SER A 46 6.18 6.02 8.25
N ALA A 47 5.95 7.07 7.48
CA ALA A 47 6.99 7.72 6.67
C ALA A 47 8.12 8.30 7.54
N SER A 48 7.78 8.85 8.70
CA SER A 48 8.77 9.38 9.65
C SER A 48 9.73 8.29 10.15
N TRP A 49 9.22 7.07 10.41
CA TRP A 49 10.08 5.95 10.77
C TRP A 49 10.99 5.52 9.61
N VAL A 50 10.44 5.46 8.39
CA VAL A 50 11.26 5.16 7.21
C VAL A 50 12.38 6.16 7.05
N ASN A 51 12.07 7.46 7.13
CA ASN A 51 13.04 8.53 7.03
C ASN A 51 14.19 8.35 8.03
N GLN A 52 13.86 8.08 9.30
CA GLN A 52 14.84 7.83 10.36
C GLN A 52 15.72 6.63 10.06
N LEU A 53 15.14 5.52 9.60
CA LEU A 53 15.89 4.32 9.25
C LEU A 53 16.82 4.56 8.05
N ILE A 54 16.33 5.23 7.01
CA ILE A 54 17.14 5.57 5.83
C ILE A 54 18.33 6.44 6.24
N ARG A 55 18.11 7.47 7.06
CA ARG A 55 19.20 8.34 7.56
C ARG A 55 20.24 7.55 8.34
N GLN A 56 19.80 6.69 9.24
CA GLN A 56 20.69 5.84 10.03
C GLN A 56 21.52 4.92 9.14
N GLU A 57 20.89 4.22 8.20
CA GLU A 57 21.57 3.24 7.37
C GLU A 57 22.43 3.85 6.26
N LYS A 58 22.08 5.07 5.82
CA LYS A 58 22.95 5.89 4.97
C LYS A 58 24.28 6.20 5.65
N LEU A 59 24.28 6.49 6.96
CA LEU A 59 25.52 6.68 7.74
C LEU A 59 26.33 5.38 7.87
N ASN A 60 25.66 4.23 7.81
CA ASN A 60 26.29 2.91 7.77
C ASN A 60 26.73 2.49 6.34
N GLY A 61 26.59 3.38 5.35
CA GLY A 61 27.03 3.13 3.97
C GLY A 61 26.02 2.40 3.09
N ARG A 62 24.77 2.23 3.53
CA ARG A 62 23.70 1.61 2.72
C ARG A 62 22.90 2.68 1.99
N THR A 63 22.88 2.66 0.66
CA THR A 63 22.29 3.73 -0.17
C THR A 63 21.44 3.21 -1.33
N ARG A 64 21.21 1.90 -1.44
CA ARG A 64 20.43 1.26 -2.50
C ARG A 64 19.30 0.44 -1.90
N ILE A 65 18.13 1.05 -1.87
CA ILE A 65 16.98 0.58 -1.11
C ILE A 65 16.03 -0.23 -2.01
N ILE A 66 15.55 -1.37 -1.53
CA ILE A 66 14.49 -2.13 -2.18
C ILE A 66 13.26 -2.16 -1.27
N ASP A 67 12.07 -1.89 -1.81
CA ASP A 67 10.79 -2.22 -1.19
C ASP A 67 10.03 -3.23 -2.08
N PRO A 68 10.00 -4.53 -1.75
CA PRO A 68 9.29 -5.54 -2.52
C PRO A 68 7.75 -5.41 -2.46
N PHE A 69 7.22 -4.54 -1.59
CA PHE A 69 5.79 -4.31 -1.43
C PHE A 69 5.50 -2.81 -1.33
N ALA A 70 5.93 -2.08 -2.36
CA ALA A 70 6.01 -0.62 -2.36
C ALA A 70 4.69 0.09 -2.00
N GLY A 71 3.54 -0.53 -2.27
CA GLY A 71 2.24 0.03 -1.94
C GLY A 71 2.08 1.41 -2.56
N SER A 72 1.70 2.39 -1.75
CA SER A 72 1.58 3.79 -2.22
C SER A 72 2.91 4.56 -2.31
N GLY A 73 4.06 3.88 -2.21
CA GLY A 73 5.39 4.46 -2.45
C GLY A 73 6.04 5.14 -1.25
N THR A 74 5.68 4.79 0.00
CA THR A 74 6.22 5.47 1.19
C THR A 74 7.75 5.37 1.28
N VAL A 75 8.32 4.17 1.06
CA VAL A 75 9.77 3.98 1.09
C VAL A 75 10.48 4.75 -0.02
N LEU A 76 9.90 4.76 -1.21
CA LEU A 76 10.47 5.41 -2.37
C LEU A 76 10.50 6.93 -2.18
N ILE A 77 9.38 7.53 -1.76
CA ILE A 77 9.30 8.98 -1.50
C ILE A 77 10.33 9.42 -0.46
N GLU A 78 10.45 8.67 0.64
CA GLU A 78 11.44 8.99 1.67
C GLU A 78 12.88 8.74 1.19
N SER A 79 13.09 7.80 0.26
CA SER A 79 14.39 7.59 -0.39
C SER A 79 14.79 8.78 -1.24
N GLU A 80 13.86 9.35 -2.02
CA GLU A 80 14.12 10.56 -2.83
C GLU A 80 14.44 11.77 -1.94
N PHE A 81 13.71 11.94 -0.83
CA PHE A 81 13.95 13.02 0.14
C PHE A 81 15.31 12.91 0.84
N GLU A 82 15.79 11.69 1.06
CA GLU A 82 17.12 11.44 1.63
C GLU A 82 18.21 11.32 0.55
N GLY A 83 17.88 11.50 -0.72
CA GLY A 83 18.81 11.45 -1.85
C GLY A 83 19.52 10.11 -1.98
N VAL A 84 18.78 9.02 -1.84
CA VAL A 84 19.27 7.64 -2.02
C VAL A 84 18.49 6.93 -3.12
N GLU A 85 19.16 6.04 -3.86
CA GLU A 85 18.52 5.28 -4.93
C GLU A 85 17.58 4.23 -4.35
N SER A 86 16.40 4.08 -4.96
CA SER A 86 15.49 3.01 -4.55
C SER A 86 14.75 2.35 -5.70
N PHE A 87 14.47 1.05 -5.53
CA PHE A 87 13.53 0.29 -6.33
C PHE A 87 12.33 -0.14 -5.48
N GLY A 88 11.13 0.11 -5.99
CA GLY A 88 9.88 -0.42 -5.45
C GLY A 88 9.28 -1.45 -6.38
N VAL A 89 8.77 -2.56 -5.82
CA VAL A 89 7.97 -3.55 -6.55
C VAL A 89 6.54 -3.51 -6.03
N GLU A 90 5.57 -3.37 -6.92
CA GLU A 90 4.15 -3.40 -6.58
C GLU A 90 3.38 -4.20 -7.63
N ALA A 91 2.80 -5.32 -7.21
CA ALA A 91 2.10 -6.26 -8.08
C ALA A 91 0.67 -5.82 -8.41
N HIS A 92 0.08 -4.94 -7.59
CA HIS A 92 -1.25 -4.42 -7.83
C HIS A 92 -1.17 -3.24 -8.82
N PRO A 93 -1.65 -3.39 -10.08
CA PRO A 93 -1.41 -2.40 -11.15
C PRO A 93 -1.97 -1.01 -10.83
N TYR A 94 -3.12 -0.97 -10.16
CA TYR A 94 -3.74 0.27 -9.71
C TYR A 94 -2.95 0.96 -8.57
N VAL A 95 -2.45 0.21 -7.59
CA VAL A 95 -1.65 0.77 -6.48
C VAL A 95 -0.28 1.22 -6.98
N PHE A 96 0.32 0.47 -7.92
CA PHE A 96 1.49 0.87 -8.68
C PHE A 96 1.30 2.24 -9.34
N LYS A 97 0.18 2.45 -10.04
CA LYS A 97 -0.11 3.73 -10.72
C LYS A 97 -0.31 4.89 -9.73
N ILE A 98 -0.89 4.62 -8.56
CA ILE A 98 -0.97 5.59 -7.46
C ILE A 98 0.41 6.02 -7.00
N ALA A 99 1.29 5.07 -6.72
CA ALA A 99 2.64 5.37 -6.26
C ALA A 99 3.45 6.10 -7.33
N LYS A 100 3.34 5.69 -8.61
CA LYS A 100 3.98 6.39 -9.74
C LYS A 100 3.59 7.88 -9.79
N ALA A 101 2.29 8.18 -9.71
CA ALA A 101 1.84 9.58 -9.71
C ALA A 101 2.31 10.39 -8.49
N LYS A 102 2.55 9.74 -7.35
CA LYS A 102 3.13 10.40 -6.17
C LYS A 102 4.63 10.65 -6.32
N LEU A 103 5.36 9.79 -7.01
CA LEU A 103 6.80 9.96 -7.31
C LEU A 103 7.06 11.08 -8.31
N ASP A 104 6.07 11.44 -9.14
CA ASP A 104 6.15 12.60 -10.03
C ASP A 104 6.07 13.97 -9.27
N TRP A 105 6.16 14.01 -7.93
CA TRP A 105 6.01 15.25 -7.15
C TRP A 105 6.98 16.37 -7.52
N ASN A 106 8.14 16.04 -8.09
CA ASN A 106 9.15 17.00 -8.54
C ASN A 106 8.85 17.61 -9.92
N PHE A 107 7.70 17.28 -10.52
CA PHE A 107 7.24 17.88 -11.77
C PHE A 107 6.99 19.40 -11.61
N PRO A 108 7.13 20.24 -12.67
CA PRO A 108 6.91 21.68 -12.56
C PRO A 108 5.50 22.05 -12.05
N ALA A 109 5.42 22.55 -10.81
CA ALA A 109 4.15 22.75 -10.10
C ALA A 109 3.18 23.71 -10.82
N GLU A 110 3.68 24.77 -11.44
CA GLU A 110 2.85 25.74 -12.19
C GLU A 110 2.23 25.12 -13.44
N LYS A 111 3.01 24.29 -14.16
CA LYS A 111 2.53 23.55 -15.33
C LYS A 111 1.48 22.53 -14.91
N PHE A 112 1.75 21.75 -13.86
CA PHE A 112 0.79 20.82 -13.25
C PHE A 112 -0.54 21.50 -12.96
N LYS A 113 -0.52 22.61 -12.21
CA LYS A 113 -1.75 23.31 -11.82
C LYS A 113 -2.52 23.83 -13.04
N THR A 114 -1.81 24.47 -13.97
CA THR A 114 -2.42 25.09 -15.14
C THR A 114 -3.11 24.06 -16.04
N GLU A 115 -2.42 22.97 -16.37
CA GLU A 115 -2.94 21.96 -17.29
C GLU A 115 -4.04 21.10 -16.64
N THR A 116 -3.88 20.75 -15.36
CA THR A 116 -4.90 20.00 -14.59
C THR A 116 -6.20 20.81 -14.44
N LEU A 117 -6.12 22.12 -14.18
CA LEU A 117 -7.30 23.00 -14.15
C LEU A 117 -7.90 23.22 -15.55
N ALA A 118 -7.10 23.15 -16.61
CA ALA A 118 -7.63 23.21 -17.97
C ALA A 118 -8.53 22.00 -18.29
N LEU A 119 -8.16 20.79 -17.82
CA LEU A 119 -9.02 19.60 -17.91
C LEU A 119 -10.34 19.81 -17.16
N LEU A 120 -10.29 20.35 -15.93
CA LEU A 120 -11.50 20.65 -15.15
C LEU A 120 -12.43 21.63 -15.89
N ARG A 121 -11.88 22.70 -16.50
CA ARG A 121 -12.68 23.66 -17.27
C ARG A 121 -13.39 23.00 -18.44
N LYS A 122 -12.72 22.10 -19.17
CA LYS A 122 -13.34 21.34 -20.26
C LYS A 122 -14.45 20.42 -19.74
N ALA A 123 -14.18 19.66 -18.68
CA ALA A 123 -15.14 18.73 -18.08
C ALA A 123 -16.42 19.43 -17.58
N LYS A 124 -16.32 20.64 -17.02
CA LYS A 124 -17.48 21.45 -16.57
C LYS A 124 -18.47 21.80 -17.69
N HIS A 125 -18.03 21.84 -18.94
CA HIS A 125 -18.88 22.12 -20.10
C HIS A 125 -19.39 20.85 -20.79
N LYS A 126 -19.00 19.67 -20.31
CA LYS A 126 -19.41 18.40 -20.89
C LYS A 126 -20.76 17.97 -20.34
N ASN A 127 -21.68 17.62 -21.24
CA ASN A 127 -22.99 17.10 -20.86
C ASN A 127 -22.99 15.57 -20.98
N ILE A 128 -23.16 14.87 -19.85
CA ILE A 128 -23.24 13.41 -19.81
C ILE A 128 -24.70 12.98 -19.78
N SER A 129 -25.21 12.50 -20.91
CA SER A 129 -26.58 11.98 -21.04
C SER A 129 -26.74 10.54 -20.56
N ARG A 130 -25.62 9.82 -20.35
CA ARG A 130 -25.61 8.44 -19.86
C ARG A 130 -26.26 8.35 -18.47
N THR A 131 -27.18 7.41 -18.32
CA THR A 131 -27.88 7.13 -17.06
C THR A 131 -27.58 5.74 -16.48
N GLU A 132 -27.05 4.83 -17.30
CA GLU A 132 -26.75 3.45 -16.90
C GLU A 132 -25.28 3.27 -16.57
N PHE A 133 -24.99 2.88 -15.31
CA PHE A 133 -23.65 2.65 -14.80
C PHE A 133 -23.54 1.24 -14.18
N PRO A 134 -22.32 0.68 -14.06
CA PRO A 134 -22.13 -0.60 -13.38
C PRO A 134 -22.78 -0.60 -12.01
N LYS A 135 -23.41 -1.73 -11.62
CA LYS A 135 -24.23 -1.84 -10.40
C LYS A 135 -23.54 -1.31 -9.15
N LEU A 136 -22.24 -1.57 -8.99
CA LEU A 136 -21.46 -1.05 -7.88
C LEU A 136 -21.43 0.48 -7.87
N ILE A 137 -21.14 1.10 -9.01
CA ILE A 137 -21.06 2.56 -9.16
C ILE A 137 -22.43 3.18 -8.93
N ALA A 138 -23.48 2.65 -9.58
CA ALA A 138 -24.85 3.12 -9.38
C ALA A 138 -25.30 3.03 -7.92
N SER A 139 -24.85 2.01 -7.17
CA SER A 139 -25.15 1.89 -5.73
C SER A 139 -24.37 2.85 -4.83
N CYS A 140 -23.29 3.47 -5.35
CA CYS A 140 -22.40 4.34 -4.57
C CYS A 140 -22.63 5.83 -4.78
N TYR A 141 -23.33 6.25 -5.85
CA TYR A 141 -23.46 7.67 -6.23
C TYR A 141 -24.86 8.03 -6.69
N PRO A 142 -25.36 9.23 -6.35
CA PRO A 142 -26.48 9.85 -7.07
C PRO A 142 -26.12 10.07 -8.55
N LEU A 143 -27.12 10.06 -9.43
CA LEU A 143 -26.94 10.20 -10.87
C LEU A 143 -26.14 11.45 -11.25
N GLU A 144 -26.49 12.60 -10.68
CA GLU A 144 -25.79 13.87 -10.96
C GLU A 144 -24.30 13.81 -10.58
N THR A 145 -23.97 13.16 -9.46
CA THR A 145 -22.59 13.03 -9.00
C THR A 145 -21.77 12.15 -9.94
N ILE A 146 -22.31 10.99 -10.35
CA ILE A 146 -21.59 10.11 -11.27
C ILE A 146 -21.49 10.73 -12.68
N GLN A 147 -22.47 11.50 -13.14
CA GLN A 147 -22.37 12.24 -14.40
C GLN A 147 -21.22 13.26 -14.39
N LYS A 148 -20.99 13.96 -13.28
CA LYS A 148 -19.83 14.86 -13.15
C LYS A 148 -18.49 14.10 -13.12
N LEU A 149 -18.44 12.96 -12.45
CA LEU A 149 -17.25 12.09 -12.45
C LEU A 149 -16.98 11.50 -13.85
N GLU A 150 -18.03 11.10 -14.57
CA GLU A 150 -17.92 10.61 -15.95
C GLU A 150 -17.49 11.74 -16.89
N ALA A 151 -17.95 12.98 -16.69
CA ALA A 151 -17.47 14.14 -17.42
C ALA A 151 -15.95 14.33 -17.27
N LEU A 152 -15.42 14.19 -16.05
CA LEU A 152 -13.97 14.22 -15.80
C LEU A 152 -13.26 13.06 -16.50
N LYS A 153 -13.79 11.83 -16.38
CA LYS A 153 -13.22 10.61 -16.96
C LYS A 153 -13.18 10.67 -18.49
N GLU A 154 -14.28 11.03 -19.16
CA GLU A 154 -14.30 11.12 -20.62
C GLU A 154 -13.41 12.26 -21.13
N THR A 155 -13.39 13.41 -20.44
CA THR A 155 -12.46 14.50 -20.80
C THR A 155 -11.00 14.03 -20.69
N TRP A 156 -10.68 13.19 -19.71
CA TRP A 156 -9.36 12.58 -19.56
C TRP A 156 -9.00 11.63 -20.71
N PHE A 157 -9.96 10.87 -21.24
CA PHE A 157 -9.74 9.99 -22.40
C PHE A 157 -9.56 10.78 -23.70
N GLU A 158 -10.36 11.82 -23.91
CA GLU A 158 -10.41 12.59 -25.16
C GLU A 158 -9.33 13.67 -25.28
N THR A 159 -8.85 14.19 -24.15
CA THR A 159 -7.85 15.25 -24.15
C THR A 159 -6.45 14.68 -24.32
N GLU A 160 -5.75 15.09 -25.37
CA GLU A 160 -4.31 14.89 -25.52
C GLU A 160 -3.56 15.64 -24.41
N GLN A 161 -2.69 14.92 -23.72
CA GLN A 161 -1.99 15.36 -22.52
C GLN A 161 -0.59 14.76 -22.51
N GLU A 162 0.37 15.48 -21.93
CA GLU A 162 1.66 14.89 -21.54
C GLU A 162 1.43 13.75 -20.54
N GLU A 163 2.22 12.68 -20.64
CA GLU A 163 2.03 11.45 -19.87
C GLU A 163 1.97 11.71 -18.35
N THR A 164 2.85 12.56 -17.81
CA THR A 164 2.85 12.91 -16.38
C THR A 164 1.58 13.67 -15.97
N ILE A 165 1.13 14.63 -16.77
CA ILE A 165 -0.15 15.35 -16.55
C ILE A 165 -1.34 14.40 -16.63
N LYS A 166 -1.32 13.49 -17.60
CA LYS A 166 -2.34 12.45 -17.75
C LYS A 166 -2.39 11.55 -16.52
N ASN A 167 -1.23 11.16 -15.97
CA ASN A 167 -1.15 10.36 -14.74
C ASN A 167 -1.65 11.13 -13.52
N PHE A 168 -1.33 12.41 -13.38
CA PHE A 168 -1.88 13.27 -12.33
C PHE A 168 -3.40 13.41 -12.42
N ASN A 169 -3.95 13.70 -13.61
CA ASN A 169 -5.40 13.82 -13.78
C ASN A 169 -6.12 12.51 -13.45
N TRP A 170 -5.57 11.36 -13.89
CA TRP A 170 -6.07 10.05 -13.50
C TRP A 170 -6.04 9.87 -11.97
N PHE A 171 -4.93 10.20 -11.32
CA PHE A 171 -4.74 10.08 -9.88
C PHE A 171 -5.75 10.95 -9.10
N ILE A 172 -5.94 12.20 -9.54
CA ILE A 172 -6.85 13.14 -8.88
C ILE A 172 -8.29 12.63 -8.94
N ILE A 173 -8.79 12.31 -10.14
CA ILE A 173 -10.15 11.74 -10.34
C ILE A 173 -10.33 10.52 -9.44
N THR A 174 -9.32 9.66 -9.41
CA THR A 174 -9.31 8.44 -8.61
C THR A 174 -9.39 8.72 -7.11
N SER A 175 -8.59 9.67 -6.62
CA SER A 175 -8.48 9.99 -5.19
C SER A 175 -9.76 10.60 -4.61
N ILE A 176 -10.60 11.23 -5.45
CA ILE A 176 -11.83 11.90 -5.01
C ILE A 176 -13.06 10.99 -5.03
N LEU A 177 -13.01 9.81 -5.65
CA LEU A 177 -14.16 8.90 -5.76
C LEU A 177 -14.84 8.64 -4.41
N ARG A 178 -14.03 8.36 -3.38
CA ARG A 178 -14.57 8.08 -2.04
C ARG A 178 -15.10 9.31 -1.33
N THR A 179 -14.55 10.50 -1.57
CA THR A 179 -15.00 11.73 -0.90
C THR A 179 -16.27 12.30 -1.54
N THR A 180 -16.52 11.97 -2.80
CA THR A 180 -17.73 12.34 -3.56
C THR A 180 -18.84 11.29 -3.46
N SER A 181 -18.58 10.12 -2.88
CA SER A 181 -19.62 9.10 -2.61
C SER A 181 -20.33 9.33 -1.25
N PRO A 182 -21.68 9.40 -1.20
CA PRO A 182 -22.42 9.37 0.06
C PRO A 182 -22.26 8.06 0.85
N VAL A 183 -21.88 6.97 0.20
CA VAL A 183 -21.77 5.66 0.85
C VAL A 183 -20.57 5.62 1.79
N GLY A 184 -20.78 5.05 2.97
CA GLY A 184 -19.77 4.87 4.00
C GLY A 184 -18.59 4.04 3.51
N THR A 185 -17.43 4.30 4.09
CA THR A 185 -16.20 3.57 3.77
C THR A 185 -15.56 3.14 5.08
N ALA A 186 -15.28 1.85 5.22
CA ALA A 186 -14.58 1.31 6.38
C ALA A 186 -13.16 1.90 6.46
N GLN A 187 -12.51 1.76 7.62
CA GLN A 187 -11.11 2.15 7.79
C GLN A 187 -10.20 1.49 6.73
N TRP A 188 -10.44 0.21 6.43
CA TRP A 188 -9.76 -0.58 5.40
C TRP A 188 -10.33 -0.39 3.98
N GLN A 189 -10.97 0.75 3.72
CA GLN A 189 -11.47 1.12 2.39
C GLN A 189 -12.53 0.19 1.76
N TYR A 190 -13.09 -0.77 2.49
CA TYR A 190 -14.30 -1.46 2.04
C TYR A 190 -15.50 -0.53 1.99
N ILE A 191 -16.26 -0.61 0.90
CA ILE A 191 -17.57 0.06 0.77
C ILE A 191 -18.53 -0.49 1.82
N GLN A 192 -19.25 0.40 2.50
CA GLN A 192 -20.27 0.07 3.50
C GLN A 192 -21.63 0.63 3.04
N PRO A 193 -22.37 -0.11 2.20
CA PRO A 193 -23.63 0.36 1.60
C PRO A 193 -24.68 0.82 2.62
N ASN A 194 -24.67 0.20 3.81
CA ASN A 194 -25.64 0.47 4.87
C ASN A 194 -25.25 1.66 5.77
N LYS A 195 -24.19 2.40 5.43
CA LYS A 195 -23.77 3.60 6.14
C LYS A 195 -23.72 4.77 5.17
N THR A 196 -24.12 5.94 5.63
CA THR A 196 -24.11 7.16 4.82
C THR A 196 -23.24 8.22 5.48
N LYS A 197 -22.47 8.96 4.68
CA LYS A 197 -21.65 10.08 5.13
C LYS A 197 -22.52 11.32 5.30
N ALA A 198 -22.24 12.10 6.35
CA ALA A 198 -22.98 13.32 6.65
C ALA A 198 -22.70 14.46 5.65
N ARG A 199 -21.54 14.45 5.00
CA ARG A 199 -21.13 15.45 4.01
C ARG A 199 -20.54 14.76 2.80
N VAL A 200 -20.98 15.19 1.63
CA VAL A 200 -20.47 14.76 0.33
C VAL A 200 -20.04 16.01 -0.42
N ILE A 201 -18.83 16.00 -0.96
CA ILE A 201 -18.29 17.12 -1.71
C ILE A 201 -18.68 16.94 -3.18
N ASP A 202 -19.06 18.03 -3.85
CA ASP A 202 -19.27 18.02 -5.30
C ASP A 202 -18.01 17.55 -6.04
N ALA A 203 -18.17 16.78 -7.12
CA ALA A 203 -17.04 16.17 -7.83
C ALA A 203 -16.05 17.19 -8.42
N PHE A 204 -16.54 18.30 -9.00
CA PHE A 204 -15.68 19.32 -9.56
C PHE A 204 -14.97 20.14 -8.47
N VAL A 205 -15.66 20.40 -7.35
CA VAL A 205 -15.05 21.05 -6.18
C VAL A 205 -13.99 20.15 -5.55
N ALA A 206 -14.27 18.85 -5.40
CA ALA A 206 -13.32 17.88 -4.87
C ALA A 206 -12.07 17.78 -5.76
N PHE A 207 -12.25 17.76 -7.08
CA PHE A 207 -11.16 17.79 -8.05
C PHE A 207 -10.30 19.05 -7.86
N GLU A 208 -10.90 20.25 -7.88
CA GLU A 208 -10.21 21.52 -7.72
C GLU A 208 -9.45 21.63 -6.38
N ASN A 209 -10.07 21.21 -5.28
CA ASN A 209 -9.43 21.16 -3.97
C ASN A 209 -8.21 20.24 -3.98
N LYS A 210 -8.29 19.11 -4.68
CA LYS A 210 -7.19 18.17 -4.80
C LYS A 210 -6.04 18.72 -5.63
N VAL A 211 -6.32 19.42 -6.73
CA VAL A 211 -5.29 20.15 -7.51
C VAL A 211 -4.55 21.14 -6.60
N ASN A 212 -5.30 21.94 -5.83
CA ASN A 212 -4.70 22.95 -4.96
C ASN A 212 -3.87 22.35 -3.82
N GLU A 213 -4.32 21.25 -3.21
CA GLU A 213 -3.55 20.50 -2.21
C GLU A 213 -2.23 20.01 -2.78
N MET A 214 -2.27 19.32 -3.93
CA MET A 214 -1.07 18.77 -4.57
C MET A 214 -0.12 19.90 -5.00
N TYR A 215 -0.64 20.97 -5.59
CA TYR A 215 0.16 22.13 -5.98
C TYR A 215 0.90 22.78 -4.79
N GLN A 216 0.20 22.97 -3.66
CA GLN A 216 0.81 23.55 -2.46
C GLN A 216 1.90 22.64 -1.89
N ASP A 217 1.65 21.33 -1.85
CA ASP A 217 2.65 20.36 -1.40
C ASP A 217 3.86 20.32 -2.34
N MET A 218 3.65 20.28 -3.66
CA MET A 218 4.71 20.31 -4.67
C MET A 218 5.60 21.54 -4.48
N ARG A 219 5.01 22.74 -4.40
CA ARG A 219 5.74 23.99 -4.13
C ARG A 219 6.55 23.93 -2.85
N ARG A 220 5.96 23.39 -1.78
CA ARG A 220 6.63 23.29 -0.47
C ARG A 220 7.82 22.33 -0.51
N ILE A 221 7.64 21.16 -1.13
CA ILE A 221 8.67 20.10 -1.15
C ILE A 221 9.79 20.43 -2.15
N GLN A 222 9.47 20.97 -3.33
CA GLN A 222 10.48 21.41 -4.32
C GLN A 222 11.37 22.55 -3.79
N ASN A 223 10.85 23.41 -2.90
CA ASN A 223 11.66 24.42 -2.22
C ASN A 223 12.57 23.82 -1.14
N ARG A 224 12.17 22.69 -0.54
CA ARG A 224 12.92 22.03 0.53
C ARG A 224 14.02 21.09 0.00
N PHE A 225 13.76 20.44 -1.13
CA PHE A 225 14.65 19.44 -1.72
C PHE A 225 14.98 19.82 -3.16
N SER A 226 16.24 20.14 -3.44
CA SER A 226 16.71 20.60 -4.75
C SER A 226 17.55 19.57 -5.51
N ASN A 227 18.13 18.59 -4.82
CA ASN A 227 18.98 17.53 -5.38
C ASN A 227 18.46 16.15 -4.94
N VAL A 228 17.33 15.74 -5.52
CA VAL A 228 16.74 14.41 -5.25
C VAL A 228 17.26 13.39 -6.24
N VAL A 229 17.25 12.13 -5.81
CA VAL A 229 17.59 10.98 -6.64
C VAL A 229 16.29 10.26 -6.96
N ASP A 230 15.95 10.15 -8.24
CA ASP A 230 14.69 9.55 -8.67
C ASP A 230 14.61 8.07 -8.26
N SER A 231 13.50 7.70 -7.64
CA SER A 231 13.18 6.32 -7.31
C SER A 231 12.46 5.64 -8.46
N ARG A 232 12.63 4.32 -8.58
CA ARG A 232 12.06 3.53 -9.67
C ARG A 232 11.02 2.56 -9.13
N ILE A 233 9.77 2.74 -9.52
CA ILE A 233 8.71 1.77 -9.22
C ILE A 233 8.47 0.82 -10.39
N LEU A 234 8.30 -0.46 -10.07
CA LEU A 234 8.13 -1.58 -11.01
C LEU A 234 6.78 -2.27 -10.77
N ASN A 235 6.01 -2.47 -11.84
CA ASN A 235 4.77 -3.24 -11.79
C ASN A 235 5.09 -4.73 -11.98
N GLU A 236 5.67 -5.34 -10.95
CA GLU A 236 6.15 -6.72 -10.95
C GLU A 236 5.63 -7.48 -9.72
N ASP A 237 5.76 -8.81 -9.77
CA ASP A 237 5.46 -9.69 -8.64
C ASP A 237 6.74 -9.95 -7.83
N ALA A 238 6.75 -9.57 -6.55
CA ALA A 238 7.90 -9.76 -5.67
C ALA A 238 8.34 -11.23 -5.50
N ARG A 239 7.48 -12.20 -5.81
CA ARG A 239 7.83 -13.63 -5.83
C ARG A 239 8.81 -13.98 -6.95
N ASN A 240 8.90 -13.12 -7.97
CA ASN A 240 9.79 -13.23 -9.11
C ASN A 240 10.14 -11.82 -9.63
N ILE A 241 11.01 -11.12 -8.89
CA ILE A 241 11.54 -9.82 -9.31
C ILE A 241 12.39 -10.05 -10.57
N GLN A 242 12.25 -9.23 -11.61
CA GLN A 242 13.00 -9.39 -12.86
C GLN A 242 13.87 -8.16 -13.17
N SER A 243 13.34 -6.95 -12.99
CA SER A 243 14.03 -5.74 -13.45
C SER A 243 15.12 -5.21 -12.52
N ILE A 244 15.21 -5.71 -11.27
CA ILE A 244 16.28 -5.32 -10.34
C ILE A 244 17.53 -6.20 -10.60
N PRO A 245 18.72 -5.60 -10.81
CA PRO A 245 19.96 -6.35 -11.02
C PRO A 245 20.36 -7.20 -9.80
N ASP A 246 21.11 -8.27 -10.06
CA ASP A 246 21.68 -9.12 -9.02
C ASP A 246 22.60 -8.31 -8.09
N GLY A 247 22.50 -8.54 -6.78
CA GLY A 247 23.34 -7.88 -5.78
C GLY A 247 23.22 -6.35 -5.70
N TRP A 248 22.16 -5.76 -6.27
CA TRP A 248 22.00 -4.31 -6.34
C TRP A 248 21.66 -3.67 -4.99
N GLY A 249 20.73 -4.23 -4.22
CA GLY A 249 20.24 -3.63 -2.98
C GLY A 249 21.15 -3.89 -1.78
N ASP A 250 21.32 -2.90 -0.90
CA ASP A 250 22.02 -3.04 0.38
C ASP A 250 21.10 -2.76 1.58
N LEU A 251 19.88 -2.29 1.34
CA LEU A 251 18.85 -2.12 2.36
C LEU A 251 17.48 -2.54 1.82
N VAL A 252 16.72 -3.30 2.61
CA VAL A 252 15.31 -3.58 2.33
C VAL A 252 14.46 -3.02 3.46
N ILE A 253 13.51 -2.15 3.16
CA ILE A 253 12.54 -1.64 4.12
C ILE A 253 11.16 -1.95 3.58
N THR A 254 10.36 -2.72 4.31
CA THR A 254 9.06 -3.12 3.77
C THR A 254 8.07 -3.57 4.84
N SER A 255 6.83 -3.77 4.42
CA SER A 255 5.81 -4.48 5.18
C SER A 255 5.06 -5.41 4.22
N PRO A 256 5.16 -6.74 4.38
CA PRO A 256 4.43 -7.65 3.51
C PRO A 256 2.92 -7.49 3.71
N PRO A 257 2.08 -7.91 2.75
CA PRO A 257 0.65 -8.02 3.01
C PRO A 257 0.43 -8.98 4.19
N TYR A 258 -0.33 -8.56 5.21
CA TYR A 258 -0.48 -9.37 6.42
C TYR A 258 -1.45 -10.53 6.17
N ALA A 259 -1.17 -11.70 6.74
CA ALA A 259 -2.03 -12.89 6.73
C ALA A 259 -3.30 -12.71 7.61
N ASN A 260 -4.01 -11.59 7.44
CA ASN A 260 -5.14 -11.14 8.25
C ASN A 260 -6.48 -11.18 7.50
N ASN A 261 -6.50 -11.76 6.29
CA ASN A 261 -7.66 -11.84 5.42
C ASN A 261 -8.15 -10.50 4.86
N TYR A 262 -7.25 -9.54 4.71
CA TYR A 262 -7.48 -8.31 3.96
C TYR A 262 -7.28 -8.57 2.46
N ASP A 263 -8.32 -8.27 1.68
CA ASP A 263 -8.34 -8.37 0.23
C ASP A 263 -7.98 -7.00 -0.37
N TYR A 264 -6.72 -6.84 -0.75
CA TYR A 264 -6.20 -5.61 -1.37
C TYR A 264 -6.87 -5.32 -2.73
N ALA A 265 -7.30 -6.36 -3.46
CA ALA A 265 -7.97 -6.21 -4.75
C ALA A 265 -9.42 -5.74 -4.57
N ASP A 266 -10.14 -6.26 -3.57
CA ASP A 266 -11.50 -5.77 -3.25
C ASP A 266 -11.48 -4.36 -2.64
N ALA A 267 -10.42 -4.00 -1.92
CA ALA A 267 -10.27 -2.66 -1.35
C ALA A 267 -10.25 -1.55 -2.41
N THR A 268 -9.74 -1.83 -3.62
CA THR A 268 -9.66 -0.90 -4.76
C THR A 268 -10.74 -1.15 -5.82
N ARG A 269 -11.70 -2.05 -5.54
CA ARG A 269 -12.73 -2.47 -6.52
C ARG A 269 -13.61 -1.31 -6.99
N LEU A 270 -13.91 -0.34 -6.13
CA LEU A 270 -14.70 0.83 -6.52
C LEU A 270 -14.02 1.58 -7.66
N GLU A 271 -12.73 1.85 -7.49
CA GLU A 271 -11.94 2.64 -8.41
C GLU A 271 -11.68 1.90 -9.72
N MET A 272 -11.32 0.62 -9.65
CA MET A 272 -11.16 -0.22 -10.85
C MET A 272 -12.47 -0.37 -11.63
N THR A 273 -13.62 -0.51 -10.94
CA THR A 273 -14.93 -0.55 -11.62
C THR A 273 -15.27 0.80 -12.26
N PHE A 274 -14.90 1.91 -11.62
CA PHE A 274 -15.12 3.25 -12.18
C PHE A 274 -14.33 3.44 -13.47
N TRP A 275 -13.05 3.02 -13.50
CA TRP A 275 -12.22 3.14 -14.71
C TRP A 275 -12.59 2.15 -15.80
N GLY A 276 -13.25 1.03 -15.44
CA GLY A 276 -13.62 -0.04 -16.37
C GLY A 276 -12.56 -1.14 -16.48
N ASP A 277 -11.61 -1.18 -15.55
CA ASP A 277 -10.57 -2.22 -15.47
C ASP A 277 -11.15 -3.59 -15.09
N ILE A 278 -12.32 -3.57 -14.44
CA ILE A 278 -13.12 -4.75 -14.06
C ILE A 278 -14.61 -4.45 -14.21
N ASN A 279 -15.39 -5.47 -14.56
CA ASN A 279 -16.85 -5.42 -14.62
C ASN A 279 -17.50 -5.92 -13.33
N GLY A 280 -16.76 -6.69 -12.52
CA GLY A 280 -17.29 -7.27 -11.30
C GLY A 280 -16.27 -8.02 -10.47
N TRP A 281 -16.76 -8.75 -9.48
CA TRP A 281 -15.93 -9.45 -8.50
C TRP A 281 -15.18 -10.65 -9.08
N ALA A 282 -15.69 -11.25 -10.16
CA ALA A 282 -15.04 -12.36 -10.86
C ALA A 282 -13.70 -11.94 -11.48
N ASP A 283 -13.69 -10.77 -12.14
CA ASP A 283 -12.52 -10.21 -12.84
C ASP A 283 -11.34 -9.93 -11.89
N LEU A 284 -11.60 -9.70 -10.59
CA LEU A 284 -10.53 -9.50 -9.60
C LEU A 284 -9.57 -10.68 -9.53
N GLN A 285 -10.06 -11.91 -9.77
CA GLN A 285 -9.23 -13.10 -9.66
C GLN A 285 -8.12 -13.09 -10.70
N ASP A 286 -8.49 -12.84 -11.95
CA ASP A 286 -7.60 -13.00 -13.10
C ASP A 286 -6.84 -11.71 -13.43
N ASN A 287 -7.38 -10.53 -13.07
CA ASN A 287 -6.74 -9.25 -13.37
C ASN A 287 -5.82 -8.75 -12.24
N VAL A 288 -6.04 -9.19 -10.99
CA VAL A 288 -5.31 -8.64 -9.84
C VAL A 288 -4.80 -9.74 -8.89
N ARG A 289 -5.68 -10.55 -8.30
CA ARG A 289 -5.34 -11.45 -7.18
C ARG A 289 -4.26 -12.47 -7.51
N LYS A 290 -4.18 -12.93 -8.77
CA LYS A 290 -3.14 -13.90 -9.20
C LYS A 290 -1.71 -13.38 -8.99
N HIS A 291 -1.51 -12.07 -9.06
CA HIS A 291 -0.21 -11.41 -8.87
C HIS A 291 0.10 -11.08 -7.41
N LEU A 292 -0.92 -11.07 -6.55
CA LEU A 292 -0.76 -10.73 -5.14
C LEU A 292 -0.30 -11.95 -4.34
N VAL A 293 0.48 -11.69 -3.30
CA VAL A 293 0.74 -12.66 -2.23
C VAL A 293 -0.61 -13.12 -1.63
N ARG A 294 -0.74 -14.43 -1.41
CA ARG A 294 -2.01 -15.07 -1.00
C ARG A 294 -2.32 -14.89 0.49
N ALA A 295 -2.54 -13.65 0.89
CA ALA A 295 -2.82 -13.24 2.28
C ALA A 295 -4.33 -13.19 2.63
N CYS A 296 -5.22 -13.59 1.70
CA CYS A 296 -6.67 -13.60 1.87
C CYS A 296 -7.30 -14.90 1.38
N THR A 297 -8.34 -15.39 2.07
CA THR A 297 -9.04 -16.63 1.74
C THR A 297 -9.69 -16.61 0.36
N GLN A 298 -9.97 -15.42 -0.18
CA GLN A 298 -10.51 -15.28 -1.53
C GLN A 298 -9.48 -15.65 -2.62
N HIS A 299 -8.18 -15.51 -2.33
CA HIS A 299 -7.11 -15.84 -3.28
C HIS A 299 -6.91 -17.35 -3.42
N VAL A 300 -7.41 -18.14 -2.46
CA VAL A 300 -7.12 -19.58 -2.31
C VAL A 300 -8.37 -20.44 -2.42
N SER A 301 -9.47 -19.90 -2.95
CA SER A 301 -10.74 -20.61 -3.08
C SER A 301 -10.66 -21.85 -3.98
N LYS A 302 -9.71 -21.87 -4.93
CA LYS A 302 -9.48 -22.97 -5.89
C LYS A 302 -8.22 -23.81 -5.61
N LEU A 303 -7.59 -23.69 -4.43
CA LEU A 303 -6.31 -24.36 -4.11
C LEU A 303 -6.44 -25.79 -3.54
N ALA A 304 -7.65 -26.36 -3.47
CA ALA A 304 -7.85 -27.64 -2.79
C ALA A 304 -6.96 -28.77 -3.34
N ASP A 305 -6.80 -28.82 -4.66
CA ASP A 305 -6.04 -29.88 -5.33
C ASP A 305 -4.52 -29.63 -5.34
N GLU A 306 -4.10 -28.39 -5.08
CA GLU A 306 -2.68 -27.96 -5.14
C GLU A 306 -2.06 -27.78 -3.75
N VAL A 307 -2.85 -27.71 -2.68
CA VAL A 307 -2.33 -27.30 -1.38
C VAL A 307 -1.30 -28.27 -0.80
N GLU A 308 -1.44 -29.57 -1.07
CA GLU A 308 -0.49 -30.56 -0.56
C GLU A 308 0.89 -30.37 -1.20
N SER A 309 0.96 -30.07 -2.51
CA SER A 309 2.24 -29.77 -3.18
C SER A 309 2.86 -28.47 -2.67
N ILE A 310 2.04 -27.50 -2.25
CA ILE A 310 2.50 -26.28 -1.58
C ILE A 310 3.10 -26.60 -0.23
N ILE A 311 2.43 -27.41 0.60
CA ILE A 311 2.92 -27.76 1.95
C ILE A 311 4.23 -28.54 1.85
N GLU A 312 4.34 -29.46 0.91
CA GLU A 312 5.54 -30.28 0.68
C GLU A 312 6.63 -29.56 -0.14
N SER A 313 6.44 -28.28 -0.44
CA SER A 313 7.44 -27.45 -1.13
C SER A 313 8.76 -27.44 -0.37
N PRO A 314 9.91 -27.68 -1.04
CA PRO A 314 11.23 -27.57 -0.41
C PRO A 314 11.49 -26.20 0.22
N LEU A 315 10.85 -25.15 -0.30
CA LEU A 315 10.96 -23.79 0.21
C LEU A 315 10.40 -23.64 1.64
N LEU A 316 9.50 -24.54 2.06
CA LEU A 316 8.88 -24.52 3.38
C LEU A 316 9.53 -25.47 4.38
N LYS A 317 10.59 -26.18 3.97
CA LYS A 317 11.28 -27.17 4.81
C LYS A 317 11.60 -26.69 6.24
N PRO A 318 12.07 -25.45 6.49
CA PRO A 318 12.39 -24.99 7.85
C PRO A 318 11.18 -24.97 8.79
N ILE A 319 9.99 -24.65 8.25
CA ILE A 319 8.76 -24.47 9.03
C ILE A 319 7.77 -25.62 8.86
N HIS A 320 8.07 -26.62 8.04
CA HIS A 320 7.12 -27.65 7.56
C HIS A 320 6.34 -28.32 8.69
N LYS A 321 7.03 -28.78 9.73
CA LYS A 321 6.41 -29.46 10.87
C LYS A 321 5.40 -28.59 11.62
N ASP A 322 5.80 -27.35 11.92
CA ASP A 322 4.95 -26.39 12.65
C ASP A 322 3.78 -25.94 11.76
N LEU A 323 4.05 -25.69 10.48
CA LEU A 323 3.04 -25.36 9.47
C LEU A 323 2.00 -26.47 9.31
N ARG A 324 2.42 -27.74 9.23
CA ARG A 324 1.50 -28.89 9.13
C ARG A 324 0.56 -28.96 10.33
N THR A 325 1.10 -28.72 11.52
CA THR A 325 0.32 -28.72 12.76
C THR A 325 -0.75 -27.62 12.74
N VAL A 326 -0.37 -26.39 12.36
CA VAL A 326 -1.30 -25.26 12.21
C VAL A 326 -2.34 -25.53 11.13
N TYR A 327 -1.91 -26.11 10.00
CA TYR A 327 -2.77 -26.44 8.87
C TYR A 327 -3.88 -27.42 9.26
N GLU A 328 -3.55 -28.56 9.88
CA GLU A 328 -4.55 -29.55 10.31
C GLU A 328 -5.48 -28.98 11.38
N THR A 329 -4.93 -28.18 12.31
CA THR A 329 -5.73 -27.52 13.34
C THR A 329 -6.76 -26.57 12.72
N LEU A 330 -6.34 -25.71 11.79
CA LEU A 330 -7.24 -24.78 11.07
C LEU A 330 -8.26 -25.51 10.18
N LYS A 331 -7.89 -26.63 9.58
CA LYS A 331 -8.75 -27.46 8.72
C LYS A 331 -9.92 -28.07 9.50
N VAL A 332 -9.69 -28.49 10.74
CA VAL A 332 -10.75 -28.95 11.65
C VAL A 332 -11.53 -27.76 12.22
N GLU A 333 -10.82 -26.74 12.71
CA GLU A 333 -11.44 -25.60 13.39
C GLU A 333 -12.43 -24.85 12.50
N ARG A 334 -12.11 -24.64 11.20
CA ARG A 334 -13.00 -23.92 10.26
C ARG A 334 -14.42 -24.48 10.19
N LEU A 335 -14.61 -25.77 10.48
CA LEU A 335 -15.92 -26.43 10.42
C LEU A 335 -16.87 -25.92 11.53
N LYS A 336 -16.32 -25.33 12.60
CA LYS A 336 -17.06 -24.75 13.72
C LYS A 336 -17.51 -23.30 13.47
N HIS A 337 -17.05 -22.68 12.38
CA HIS A 337 -17.30 -21.26 12.10
C HIS A 337 -18.20 -21.07 10.89
N GLY A 338 -19.09 -20.08 10.97
CA GLY A 338 -19.89 -19.61 9.83
C GLY A 338 -19.00 -19.20 8.65
N GLY A 339 -19.39 -19.58 7.44
CA GLY A 339 -18.65 -19.33 6.20
C GLY A 339 -17.46 -20.26 5.94
N LYS A 340 -16.99 -21.04 6.93
CA LYS A 340 -15.97 -22.09 6.77
C LYS A 340 -14.75 -21.66 5.95
N LYS A 341 -14.21 -20.46 6.21
CA LYS A 341 -13.12 -19.86 5.44
C LYS A 341 -11.89 -20.76 5.41
N ASN A 342 -11.21 -20.78 4.25
CA ASN A 342 -10.07 -21.65 3.99
C ASN A 342 -8.75 -21.07 4.53
N TYR A 343 -8.69 -20.74 5.83
CA TYR A 343 -7.46 -20.18 6.42
C TYR A 343 -6.28 -21.15 6.38
N HIS A 344 -6.52 -22.45 6.53
CA HIS A 344 -5.51 -23.49 6.33
C HIS A 344 -4.83 -23.39 4.95
N PHE A 345 -5.59 -23.24 3.86
CA PHE A 345 -5.03 -23.01 2.52
C PHE A 345 -4.29 -21.67 2.42
N MET A 346 -4.88 -20.60 2.98
CA MET A 346 -4.31 -19.25 2.95
C MET A 346 -2.94 -19.21 3.63
N ILE A 347 -2.80 -19.80 4.82
CA ILE A 347 -1.53 -19.80 5.56
C ILE A 347 -0.44 -20.57 4.81
N ALA A 348 -0.72 -21.77 4.30
CA ALA A 348 0.25 -22.54 3.51
C ALA A 348 0.70 -21.76 2.25
N ALA A 349 -0.26 -21.22 1.51
CA ALA A 349 0.00 -20.42 0.32
C ALA A 349 0.79 -19.13 0.60
N TYR A 350 0.46 -18.45 1.70
CA TYR A 350 1.11 -17.21 2.14
C TYR A 350 2.59 -17.40 2.43
N PHE A 351 2.95 -18.39 3.25
CA PHE A 351 4.35 -18.64 3.57
C PHE A 351 5.14 -19.16 2.38
N ASN A 352 4.51 -19.94 1.49
CA ASN A 352 5.17 -20.35 0.25
C ASN A 352 5.44 -19.17 -0.69
N ASP A 353 4.51 -18.21 -0.76
CA ASP A 353 4.71 -16.97 -1.52
C ASP A 353 5.85 -16.14 -0.92
N LEU A 354 5.89 -15.94 0.40
CA LEU A 354 6.97 -15.18 1.03
C LEU A 354 8.32 -15.91 1.00
N ALA A 355 8.35 -17.24 1.02
CA ALA A 355 9.57 -18.00 0.76
C ALA A 355 10.13 -17.69 -0.63
N LYS A 356 9.28 -17.62 -1.67
CA LYS A 356 9.72 -17.20 -3.02
C LYS A 356 10.22 -15.76 -3.06
N VAL A 357 9.58 -14.86 -2.31
CA VAL A 357 10.02 -13.47 -2.16
C VAL A 357 11.41 -13.41 -1.54
N PHE A 358 11.71 -14.18 -0.50
CA PHE A 358 13.05 -14.21 0.09
C PHE A 358 14.12 -14.72 -0.89
N HIS A 359 13.82 -15.71 -1.74
CA HIS A 359 14.75 -16.14 -2.78
C HIS A 359 14.96 -15.05 -3.85
N SER A 360 13.90 -14.36 -4.26
CA SER A 360 14.02 -13.20 -5.16
C SER A 360 14.85 -12.10 -4.54
N LEU A 361 14.62 -11.80 -3.26
CA LEU A 361 15.39 -10.80 -2.50
C LEU A 361 16.86 -11.19 -2.38
N ARG A 362 17.18 -12.43 -2.01
CA ARG A 362 18.56 -12.92 -1.94
C ARG A 362 19.33 -12.68 -3.24
N ARG A 363 18.68 -12.89 -4.40
CA ARG A 363 19.28 -12.61 -5.71
C ARG A 363 19.61 -11.12 -5.88
N VAL A 364 18.67 -10.23 -5.56
CA VAL A 364 18.80 -8.79 -5.83
C VAL A 364 19.49 -8.00 -4.73
N THR A 365 19.72 -8.59 -3.56
CA THR A 365 20.44 -7.98 -2.45
C THR A 365 21.89 -8.41 -2.41
N SER A 366 22.77 -7.48 -2.06
CA SER A 366 24.20 -7.73 -1.83
C SER A 366 24.46 -8.59 -0.58
N ASP A 367 25.70 -9.04 -0.40
CA ASP A 367 26.12 -9.86 0.75
C ASP A 367 26.19 -9.08 2.07
N ASN A 368 26.14 -7.74 2.03
CA ASN A 368 26.13 -6.88 3.22
C ASN A 368 24.75 -6.24 3.48
N ALA A 369 23.70 -6.75 2.82
CA ALA A 369 22.39 -6.16 2.89
C ALA A 369 21.74 -6.36 4.27
N LEU A 370 21.06 -5.31 4.75
CA LEU A 370 20.20 -5.35 5.92
C LEU A 370 18.74 -5.29 5.47
N MET A 371 17.87 -6.09 6.06
CA MET A 371 16.44 -6.06 5.75
C MET A 371 15.64 -5.81 7.02
N CYS A 372 14.63 -4.96 6.91
CA CYS A 372 13.67 -4.66 7.97
C CYS A 372 12.25 -4.85 7.45
N PHE A 373 11.58 -5.87 7.98
CA PHE A 373 10.19 -6.21 7.67
C PHE A 373 9.30 -5.80 8.86
N VAL A 374 8.38 -4.86 8.65
CA VAL A 374 7.35 -4.55 9.64
C VAL A 374 6.26 -5.61 9.54
N VAL A 375 6.20 -6.50 10.52
CA VAL A 375 5.31 -7.66 10.54
C VAL A 375 4.56 -7.75 11.86
N GLY A 376 3.38 -8.35 11.81
CA GLY A 376 2.65 -8.70 13.01
C GLY A 376 1.94 -10.03 12.86
N ASP A 377 1.80 -10.72 13.97
CA ASP A 377 1.26 -12.07 13.99
C ASP A 377 -0.22 -12.10 13.63
N SER A 378 -0.67 -13.32 13.33
CA SER A 378 -2.04 -13.63 13.00
C SER A 378 -2.56 -14.77 13.87
N ALA A 379 -3.86 -14.75 14.14
CA ALA A 379 -4.54 -15.89 14.73
C ALA A 379 -5.90 -16.16 14.02
N PRO A 380 -5.88 -16.66 12.78
CA PRO A 380 -7.10 -17.04 12.09
C PRO A 380 -7.86 -18.10 12.91
N TYR A 381 -9.15 -17.88 13.12
CA TYR A 381 -9.97 -18.70 14.04
C TYR A 381 -9.40 -18.89 15.45
N GLY A 382 -8.54 -17.96 15.92
CA GLY A 382 -7.90 -18.08 17.22
C GLY A 382 -6.77 -19.12 17.28
N ILE A 383 -6.29 -19.62 16.14
CA ILE A 383 -5.11 -20.48 16.06
C ILE A 383 -3.90 -19.61 15.75
N TYR A 384 -2.97 -19.51 16.70
CA TYR A 384 -1.78 -18.67 16.58
C TYR A 384 -0.87 -19.12 15.44
N VAL A 385 -0.37 -18.13 14.68
CA VAL A 385 0.61 -18.30 13.61
C VAL A 385 1.80 -17.38 13.92
N PRO A 386 3.00 -17.93 14.18
CA PRO A 386 4.19 -17.16 14.53
C PRO A 386 4.84 -16.57 13.27
N VAL A 387 4.31 -15.44 12.80
CA VAL A 387 4.68 -14.88 11.49
C VAL A 387 6.14 -14.42 11.51
N ASP A 388 6.54 -13.71 12.56
CA ASP A 388 7.91 -13.25 12.77
C ASP A 388 8.95 -14.40 12.68
N LYS A 389 8.74 -15.46 13.46
CA LYS A 389 9.64 -16.63 13.51
C LYS A 389 9.72 -17.33 12.17
N TRP A 390 8.57 -17.67 11.58
CA TRP A 390 8.55 -18.44 10.32
C TRP A 390 9.15 -17.64 9.16
N LEU A 391 8.91 -16.33 9.09
CA LEU A 391 9.57 -15.50 8.06
C LEU A 391 11.09 -15.44 8.27
N GLY A 392 11.56 -15.34 9.50
CA GLY A 392 12.99 -15.40 9.81
C GLY A 392 13.64 -16.72 9.40
N GLU A 393 13.02 -17.86 9.71
CA GLU A 393 13.50 -19.19 9.33
C GLU A 393 13.51 -19.39 7.80
N LEU A 394 12.48 -18.90 7.11
CA LEU A 394 12.43 -18.91 5.64
C LEU A 394 13.51 -18.02 5.01
N ALA A 395 13.80 -16.86 5.60
CA ALA A 395 14.87 -15.99 5.13
C ALA A 395 16.24 -16.67 5.26
N VAL A 396 16.56 -17.25 6.42
CA VAL A 396 17.82 -17.99 6.60
C VAL A 396 17.94 -19.14 5.60
N SER A 397 16.85 -19.88 5.38
CA SER A 397 16.82 -20.95 4.38
C SER A 397 16.97 -20.47 2.94
N ALA A 398 16.64 -19.22 2.64
CA ALA A 398 16.84 -18.61 1.32
C ALA A 398 18.28 -18.12 1.10
N GLY A 399 19.15 -18.19 2.11
CA GLY A 399 20.57 -17.83 2.01
C GLY A 399 20.98 -16.58 2.79
N PHE A 400 20.11 -16.04 3.65
CA PHE A 400 20.48 -14.97 4.59
C PHE A 400 21.17 -15.53 5.84
N SER A 401 22.01 -14.75 6.51
CA SER A 401 22.89 -15.23 7.59
C SER A 401 22.18 -15.37 8.94
N SER A 402 21.28 -14.45 9.29
CA SER A 402 20.61 -14.43 10.59
C SER A 402 19.36 -13.56 10.58
N TYR A 403 18.50 -13.73 11.59
CA TYR A 403 17.39 -12.82 11.85
C TYR A 403 17.23 -12.53 13.35
N SER A 404 16.60 -11.39 13.66
CA SER A 404 16.16 -11.04 15.00
C SER A 404 14.81 -10.30 14.93
N PHE A 405 14.07 -10.28 16.04
CA PHE A 405 12.78 -9.61 16.09
C PHE A 405 12.72 -8.58 17.21
N GLU A 406 12.42 -7.34 16.85
CA GLU A 406 12.19 -6.23 17.76
C GLU A 406 10.67 -6.02 17.93
N LYS A 407 10.12 -6.44 19.08
CA LYS A 407 8.70 -6.23 19.40
C LYS A 407 8.44 -4.74 19.68
N LEU A 408 7.50 -4.14 18.96
CA LEU A 408 7.11 -2.74 19.14
C LEU A 408 5.81 -2.58 19.96
N ARG A 409 4.84 -3.46 19.76
CA ARG A 409 3.55 -3.38 20.47
C ARG A 409 2.82 -4.71 20.60
N ASP A 410 2.00 -4.79 21.63
CA ASP A 410 0.95 -5.82 21.72
C ASP A 410 -0.24 -5.48 20.84
N ARG A 411 -0.80 -6.51 20.21
CA ARG A 411 -2.01 -6.49 19.41
C ARG A 411 -3.07 -7.37 20.05
N ASN A 412 -4.31 -7.09 19.67
CA ASN A 412 -5.47 -7.82 20.18
C ASN A 412 -5.58 -7.75 21.72
N THR A 413 -5.29 -6.60 22.37
CA THR A 413 -5.32 -6.42 23.83
C THR A 413 -6.40 -5.44 24.36
N LYS A 414 -6.93 -4.53 23.52
CA LYS A 414 -7.76 -3.39 23.98
C LYS A 414 -9.28 -3.62 24.04
N TRP A 415 -9.86 -4.49 23.21
CA TRP A 415 -11.33 -4.58 23.05
C TRP A 415 -11.92 -5.78 23.80
N LYS A 416 -13.15 -5.72 24.34
CA LYS A 416 -13.79 -6.91 24.96
C LYS A 416 -14.46 -7.83 23.92
N ASN A 417 -14.94 -7.28 22.80
CA ASN A 417 -15.57 -8.03 21.70
C ASN A 417 -14.54 -8.45 20.63
N ARG A 418 -13.53 -9.25 20.99
CA ARG A 418 -12.53 -9.76 20.02
C ARG A 418 -13.02 -11.04 19.35
N LYS A 419 -12.57 -11.29 18.12
CA LYS A 419 -12.81 -12.55 17.42
C LYS A 419 -12.11 -13.74 18.08
N HIS A 420 -11.02 -13.49 18.82
CA HIS A 420 -10.28 -14.45 19.62
C HIS A 420 -9.53 -13.73 20.75
N THR A 421 -9.08 -14.46 21.77
CA THR A 421 -8.33 -13.92 22.92
C THR A 421 -6.82 -14.10 22.82
N VAL A 422 -6.32 -14.78 21.78
CA VAL A 422 -4.87 -14.99 21.55
C VAL A 422 -4.13 -13.63 21.57
N PRO A 423 -3.12 -13.47 22.46
CA PRO A 423 -2.21 -12.34 22.42
C PRO A 423 -1.42 -12.35 21.11
N LEU A 424 -1.34 -11.20 20.45
CA LEU A 424 -0.55 -11.03 19.23
C LEU A 424 0.44 -9.89 19.45
N HIS A 425 1.46 -9.80 18.63
CA HIS A 425 2.36 -8.66 18.62
C HIS A 425 2.66 -8.19 17.19
N GLU A 426 3.27 -7.01 17.12
CA GLU A 426 3.79 -6.43 15.89
C GLU A 426 5.12 -5.77 16.19
N GLY A 427 6.01 -5.82 15.21
CA GLY A 427 7.38 -5.38 15.38
C GLY A 427 8.16 -5.39 14.08
N ARG A 428 9.48 -5.34 14.22
CA ARG A 428 10.43 -5.34 13.10
C ARG A 428 11.18 -6.66 13.10
N LEU A 429 11.04 -7.41 12.01
CA LEU A 429 11.88 -8.54 11.71
C LEU A 429 13.11 -8.03 10.96
N TRP A 430 14.27 -8.11 11.61
CA TRP A 430 15.56 -7.74 11.06
C TRP A 430 16.23 -8.98 10.49
N ILE A 431 16.75 -8.90 9.26
CA ILE A 431 17.43 -10.02 8.58
C ILE A 431 18.76 -9.48 8.03
N ASN A 432 19.85 -10.20 8.30
CA ASN A 432 21.18 -9.87 7.81
C ASN A 432 21.57 -10.82 6.67
N SER A 433 22.28 -10.28 5.68
CA SER A 433 22.98 -11.09 4.68
C SER A 433 24.29 -11.64 5.22
#